data_AF-A0A4Q5X7L7-F1
#
_entry.id   AF-A0A4Q5X7L7-F1
#
_cell.length_a   1.000
_cell.length_b   1.000
_cell.length_c   1.000
_cell.angle_alpha   90.00
_cell.angle_beta   90.00
_cell.angle_gamma   90.00
#
_symmetry.space_group_name_H-M   'P 1'
#
loop_
_entity.id
_entity.type
_entity.pdbx_description
1 polymer ?
#
loop_
_entity_poly.entity_id
_entity_poly.type
_entity_poly.pdbx_seq_one_letter_code
_entity_poly.pdbx_strand_id
1 'polypeptide(L)'
;MASEPECLTCGACCFSQLERYVQVTGADYERLGERAEELVSFDGHQAHLRMVDGHCAALRVEASSGRFVCSAYEARPQTCRELARGSPECRAERDAKADRPLIALSRRREA
;
A
#
# COMPACT_ATOMS: atom_id res chain seq x y z
N MET A 1 -16.48 -21.32 -4.21
CA MET A 1 -15.54 -20.33 -4.76
C MET A 1 -15.38 -19.23 -3.72
N ALA A 2 -14.20 -19.06 -3.14
CA ALA A 2 -13.99 -18.01 -2.13
C ALA A 2 -14.05 -16.64 -2.82
N SER A 3 -14.85 -15.73 -2.28
CA SER A 3 -14.92 -14.34 -2.74
C SER A 3 -13.59 -13.63 -2.49
N GLU A 4 -13.14 -12.80 -3.44
CA GLU A 4 -11.97 -11.94 -3.28
C GLU A 4 -12.13 -11.04 -2.03
N PRO A 5 -11.20 -11.13 -1.06
CA PRO A 5 -11.30 -10.40 0.19
C PRO A 5 -11.27 -8.90 -0.06
N GLU A 6 -11.90 -8.14 0.82
CA GLU A 6 -11.84 -6.69 0.79
C GLU A 6 -10.40 -6.20 0.98
N CYS A 7 -10.03 -5.10 0.33
CA CYS A 7 -8.70 -4.52 0.46
C CYS A 7 -8.39 -4.14 1.92
N LEU A 8 -9.42 -3.70 2.66
CA LEU A 8 -9.33 -3.38 4.10
C LEU A 8 -8.99 -4.60 4.96
N THR A 9 -9.16 -5.82 4.43
CA THR A 9 -8.91 -7.08 5.14
C THR A 9 -7.61 -7.73 4.67
N CYS A 10 -7.30 -7.71 3.37
CA CYS A 10 -6.11 -8.40 2.87
C CYS A 10 -4.84 -7.52 2.88
N GLY A 11 -4.92 -6.24 2.56
CA GLY A 11 -3.78 -5.32 2.53
C GLY A 11 -2.60 -5.67 1.61
N ALA A 12 -2.59 -6.83 0.93
CA ALA A 12 -1.38 -7.45 0.34
C ALA A 12 -0.59 -6.52 -0.60
N CYS A 13 -1.28 -5.83 -1.51
CA CYS A 13 -0.65 -4.91 -2.46
C CYS A 13 -0.06 -3.65 -1.81
N CYS A 14 -0.35 -3.36 -0.54
CA CYS A 14 0.28 -2.26 0.19
C CYS A 14 1.63 -2.64 0.79
N PHE A 15 2.03 -3.92 0.75
CA PHE A 15 3.28 -4.42 1.32
C PHE A 15 4.34 -4.68 0.24
N SER A 16 5.56 -4.21 0.47
CA SER A 16 6.72 -4.48 -0.38
C SER A 16 8.02 -4.23 0.38
N GLN A 17 9.07 -4.97 0.02
CA GLN A 17 10.44 -4.72 0.50
C GLN A 17 11.22 -3.83 -0.47
N LEU A 18 10.66 -3.52 -1.65
CA LEU A 18 11.29 -2.63 -2.61
C LEU A 18 11.03 -1.18 -2.19
N GLU A 19 12.08 -0.40 -2.02
CA GLU A 19 11.96 1.05 -1.76
C GLU A 19 11.33 1.78 -2.95
N ARG A 20 11.62 1.31 -4.16
CA ARG A 20 11.04 1.78 -5.43
C ARG A 20 9.86 0.92 -5.87
N TYR A 21 8.84 0.78 -5.02
CA TYR A 21 7.70 -0.11 -5.30
C TYR A 21 6.59 0.54 -6.11
N VAL A 22 6.08 1.70 -5.67
CA VAL A 22 5.03 2.45 -6.38
C VAL A 22 5.65 3.73 -6.91
N GLN A 23 5.80 3.82 -8.22
CA GLN A 23 6.24 5.05 -8.88
C GLN A 23 5.16 6.14 -8.73
N VAL A 24 5.61 7.38 -8.50
CA VAL A 24 4.77 8.56 -8.40
C VAL A 24 5.08 9.46 -9.59
N THR A 25 4.12 9.63 -10.49
CA THR A 25 4.24 10.57 -11.60
C THR A 25 4.01 12.01 -11.11
N GLY A 26 4.29 13.01 -11.96
CA GLY A 26 3.95 14.40 -11.64
C GLY A 26 2.47 14.59 -11.32
N ALA A 27 1.58 13.97 -12.11
CA ALA A 27 0.14 14.01 -11.87
C ALA A 27 -0.28 13.31 -10.57
N ASP A 28 0.43 12.25 -10.16
CA ASP A 28 0.21 11.61 -8.86
C ASP A 28 0.69 12.52 -7.71
N TYR A 29 1.83 13.18 -7.89
CA TYR A 29 2.37 14.12 -6.90
C TYR A 29 1.40 15.28 -6.66
N GLU A 30 0.88 15.89 -7.74
CA GLU A 30 -0.13 16.94 -7.65
C GLU A 30 -1.42 16.44 -6.98
N ARG A 31 -1.85 15.21 -7.29
CA ARG A 31 -3.05 14.61 -6.67
C ARG A 31 -2.88 14.33 -5.18
N LEU A 32 -1.68 13.95 -4.74
CA LEU A 32 -1.36 13.75 -3.33
C LEU A 32 -1.38 15.08 -2.54
N GLY A 33 -1.15 16.21 -3.22
CA GLY A 33 -1.24 17.55 -2.64
C GLY A 33 -0.27 17.73 -1.47
N GLU A 34 -0.76 18.32 -0.37
CA GLU A 34 0.03 18.56 0.86
C GLU A 34 0.63 17.28 1.45
N ARG A 35 0.05 16.12 1.11
CA ARG A 35 0.53 14.82 1.60
C ARG A 35 1.68 14.25 0.79
N ALA A 36 2.02 14.86 -0.34
CA ALA A 36 3.14 14.40 -1.14
C ALA A 36 4.46 14.46 -0.33
N GLU A 37 4.64 15.48 0.51
CA GLU A 37 5.84 15.64 1.34
C GLU A 37 6.03 14.50 2.36
N GLU A 38 4.94 14.01 2.95
CA GLU A 38 4.97 12.89 3.91
C GLU A 38 5.01 11.51 3.22
N LEU A 39 4.43 11.39 2.02
CA LEU A 39 4.19 10.10 1.36
C LEU A 39 5.18 9.77 0.25
N VAL A 40 5.93 10.74 -0.27
CA VAL A 40 6.80 10.56 -1.44
C VAL A 40 8.27 10.64 -1.02
N SER A 41 9.09 9.79 -1.64
CA SER A 41 10.54 9.85 -1.58
C SER A 41 11.11 10.01 -2.98
N PHE A 42 12.16 10.82 -3.12
CA PHE A 42 12.85 11.05 -4.38
C PHE A 42 14.18 10.29 -4.41
N ASP A 43 14.42 9.59 -5.52
CA ASP A 43 15.69 8.95 -5.87
C ASP A 43 16.19 9.63 -7.15
N GLY A 44 16.97 10.70 -6.98
CA GLY A 44 17.32 11.62 -8.06
C GLY A 44 16.08 12.27 -8.67
N HIS A 45 15.79 11.96 -9.94
CA HIS A 45 14.62 12.48 -10.67
C HIS A 45 13.38 11.58 -10.59
N GLN A 46 13.48 10.42 -9.93
CA GLN A 46 12.36 9.48 -9.82
C GLN A 46 11.69 9.61 -8.47
N ALA A 47 10.37 9.78 -8.46
CA ALA A 47 9.56 9.81 -7.25
C ALA A 47 8.86 8.47 -7.03
N HIS A 48 8.82 8.01 -5.78
CA HIS A 48 8.14 6.79 -5.37
C HIS A 48 7.38 7.02 -4.06
N LEU A 49 6.33 6.24 -3.80
CA LEU A 49 5.75 6.22 -2.46
C LEU A 49 6.79 5.70 -1.48
N ARG A 50 6.98 6.43 -0.39
CA ARG A 50 7.84 6.03 0.71
C ARG A 50 7.35 4.70 1.27
N MET A 51 8.29 3.80 1.52
CA MET A 51 8.04 2.51 2.16
C MET A 51 8.58 2.55 3.59
N VAL A 52 7.77 2.16 4.56
CA VAL A 52 8.07 2.18 5.99
C VAL A 52 7.69 0.82 6.56
N ASP A 53 8.62 0.17 7.26
CA ASP A 53 8.41 -1.15 7.88
C ASP A 53 7.82 -2.21 6.95
N GLY A 54 8.21 -2.18 5.67
CA GLY A 54 7.77 -3.14 4.65
C GLY A 54 6.38 -2.86 4.06
N HIS A 55 5.80 -1.69 4.31
CA HIS A 55 4.55 -1.25 3.69
C HIS A 55 4.58 0.20 3.23
N CYS A 56 3.66 0.56 2.35
CA CYS A 56 3.52 1.94 1.88
C CYS A 56 3.25 2.89 3.07
N ALA A 57 3.87 4.07 3.07
CA ALA A 57 3.71 5.08 4.12
C ALA A 57 2.25 5.55 4.30
N ALA A 58 1.43 5.47 3.25
CA ALA A 58 0.01 5.81 3.34
C ALA A 58 -0.82 4.76 4.08
N LEU A 59 -0.30 3.54 4.27
CA LEU A 59 -1.02 2.45 4.92
C LEU A 59 -1.01 2.61 6.45
N ARG A 60 -2.21 2.65 7.03
CA ARG A 60 -2.43 2.48 8.46
C ARG A 60 -2.80 1.03 8.75
N VAL A 61 -1.99 0.37 9.56
CA VAL A 61 -2.26 -0.99 10.08
C VAL A 61 -2.96 -0.84 11.42
N GLU A 62 -4.27 -1.05 11.45
CA GLU A 62 -5.08 -0.99 12.66
C GLU A 62 -5.10 -2.36 13.35
N ALA A 63 -4.14 -2.58 14.26
CA ALA A 63 -3.93 -3.88 14.88
C ALA A 63 -5.13 -4.39 15.72
N SER A 64 -5.86 -3.45 16.34
CA SER A 64 -7.05 -3.71 17.15
C SER A 64 -8.23 -4.22 16.32
N SER A 65 -8.48 -3.63 15.16
CA SER A 65 -9.56 -4.01 14.25
C SER A 65 -9.13 -5.08 13.24
N GLY A 66 -7.81 -5.31 13.09
CA GLY A 66 -7.24 -6.19 12.07
C GLY A 66 -7.35 -5.61 10.65
N ARG A 67 -7.47 -4.28 10.50
CA ARG A 67 -7.74 -3.64 9.21
C ARG A 67 -6.54 -2.90 8.63
N PHE A 68 -6.53 -2.78 7.32
CA PHE A 68 -5.53 -2.09 6.51
C PHE A 68 -6.16 -0.89 5.81
N VAL A 69 -5.98 0.30 6.38
CA VAL A 69 -6.66 1.53 5.92
C VAL A 69 -5.66 2.41 5.17
N CYS A 70 -5.90 2.63 3.88
CA CYS A 70 -5.11 3.62 3.13
C CYS A 70 -5.57 5.01 3.52
N SER A 71 -4.71 5.75 4.20
CA SER A 71 -5.00 7.14 4.57
C SER A 71 -5.16 8.05 3.35
N ALA A 72 -4.57 7.71 2.19
CA ALA A 72 -4.59 8.48 0.95
C ALA A 72 -5.54 7.90 -0.12
N TYR A 73 -6.61 7.21 0.30
CA TYR A 73 -7.45 6.43 -0.62
C TYR A 73 -8.03 7.23 -1.79
N GLU A 74 -8.51 8.45 -1.53
CA GLU A 74 -9.05 9.35 -2.56
C GLU A 74 -7.96 9.91 -3.49
N ALA A 75 -6.77 10.16 -2.93
CA ALA A 75 -5.62 10.74 -3.61
C ALA A 75 -4.65 9.70 -4.18
N ARG A 76 -5.06 8.42 -4.26
CA ARG A 76 -4.18 7.32 -4.68
C ARG A 76 -3.43 7.62 -5.98
N PRO A 77 -2.13 7.28 -6.06
CA PRO A 77 -1.42 7.24 -7.33
C PRO A 77 -2.11 6.32 -8.34
N GLN A 78 -1.86 6.57 -9.61
CA GLN A 78 -2.55 5.89 -10.70
C GLN A 78 -2.39 4.36 -10.62
N THR A 79 -1.19 3.86 -10.35
CA THR A 79 -0.92 2.43 -10.15
C THR A 79 -1.82 1.80 -9.07
N CYS A 80 -2.05 2.49 -7.95
CA CYS A 80 -2.90 1.99 -6.87
C CYS A 80 -4.40 2.10 -7.19
N ARG A 81 -4.79 2.96 -8.14
CA ARG A 81 -6.18 3.14 -8.60
C ARG A 81 -6.55 2.10 -9.65
N GLU A 82 -5.61 1.79 -10.55
CA GLU A 82 -5.78 0.82 -11.63
C GLU A 82 -5.76 -0.62 -11.15
N LEU A 83 -5.12 -0.88 -10.00
CA LEU A 83 -5.13 -2.20 -9.37
C LEU A 83 -6.54 -2.59 -8.90
N ALA A 84 -7.30 -3.25 -9.77
CA ALA A 84 -8.65 -3.70 -9.50
C ALA A 84 -8.68 -4.94 -8.59
N ARG A 85 -9.58 -4.95 -7.60
CA ARG A 85 -9.80 -6.12 -6.74
C ARG A 85 -10.19 -7.33 -7.59
N GLY A 86 -9.47 -8.44 -7.44
CA GLY A 86 -9.69 -9.64 -8.23
C GLY A 86 -9.14 -9.59 -9.66
N SER A 87 -8.33 -8.58 -10.01
CA SER A 87 -7.52 -8.65 -11.23
C SER A 87 -6.41 -9.70 -11.12
N PRO A 88 -5.78 -10.10 -12.23
CA PRO A 88 -4.58 -10.96 -12.20
C PRO A 88 -3.47 -10.42 -11.29
N GLU A 89 -3.24 -9.11 -11.33
CA GLU A 89 -2.25 -8.41 -10.51
C GLU A 89 -2.63 -8.47 -9.02
N CYS A 90 -3.90 -8.25 -8.69
CA CYS A 90 -4.39 -8.38 -7.31
C CYS A 90 -4.19 -9.81 -6.76
N ARG A 91 -4.46 -10.84 -7.58
CA ARG A 91 -4.23 -12.24 -7.20
C ARG A 91 -2.74 -12.55 -7.03
N ALA A 92 -1.89 -12.07 -7.95
CA ALA A 92 -0.44 -12.28 -7.87
C ALA A 92 0.15 -11.62 -6.61
N GLU A 93 -0.30 -10.41 -6.29
CA GLU A 93 0.08 -9.69 -5.07
C GLU A 93 -0.32 -10.46 -3.81
N ARG A 94 -1.53 -11.05 -3.79
CA ARG A 94 -1.98 -11.88 -2.66
C ARG A 94 -1.18 -13.18 -2.56
N ASP A 95 -0.95 -13.87 -3.68
CA ASP A 95 -0.19 -15.12 -3.71
C ASP A 95 1.23 -14.93 -3.18
N ALA A 96 1.90 -13.85 -3.62
CA ALA A 96 3.28 -13.58 -3.24
C ALA A 96 3.45 -12.94 -1.85
N LYS A 97 2.39 -12.38 -1.25
CA LYS A 97 2.54 -11.46 -0.10
C LYS A 97 1.51 -11.64 1.02
N ALA A 98 0.67 -12.67 1.00
CA ALA A 98 -0.40 -12.85 1.99
C ALA A 98 0.10 -12.92 3.45
N ASP A 99 1.35 -13.34 3.68
CA ASP A 99 1.98 -13.42 5.00
C ASP A 99 2.33 -12.04 5.58
N ARG A 100 2.70 -11.07 4.74
CA ARG A 100 3.25 -9.77 5.19
C ARG A 100 2.24 -8.95 6.01
N PRO A 101 0.97 -8.82 5.60
CA PRO A 101 -0.06 -8.16 6.40
C PRO A 101 -0.28 -8.85 7.75
N LEU A 102 -0.23 -10.19 7.80
CA LEU A 102 -0.42 -10.97 9.03
C LEU A 102 0.73 -10.73 10.01
N ILE A 103 1.98 -10.76 9.52
CA ILE A 103 3.17 -10.46 10.33
C ILE A 103 3.09 -9.04 10.89
N ALA A 104 2.67 -8.06 10.08
CA ALA A 104 2.54 -6.67 10.52
C ALA A 104 1.47 -6.50 11.61
N LEU A 105 0.35 -7.23 11.52
CA LEU A 105 -0.67 -7.24 12.57
C LEU A 105 -0.14 -7.84 13.87
N SER A 106 0.54 -8.98 13.82
CA SER A 106 1.10 -9.63 15.01
C SER A 106 2.07 -8.70 15.75
N ARG A 107 3.05 -8.15 15.03
CA ARG A 107 4.07 -7.24 15.61
C ARG A 107 3.47 -6.03 16.33
N ARG A 108 2.37 -5.47 15.80
CA ARG A 108 1.70 -4.29 16.37
C ARG A 108 0.75 -4.60 17.52
N ARG A 109 0.36 -5.86 17.71
CA ARG A 109 -0.43 -6.30 18.87
C ARG A 109 0.46 -6.56 20.09
N GLU A 110 1.73 -6.84 19.84
CA GLU A 110 2.73 -7.13 20.87
C GLU A 110 3.46 -5.86 21.35
N ALA A 111 3.32 -4.75 20.65
CA ALA A 111 3.90 -3.43 20.96
C ALA A 111 2.93 -2.56 21.76
#